data_AF-A0A5C7PYG9-F1
#
_entry.id   AF-A0A5C7PYG9-F1
#
_cell.length_a   1.000
_cell.length_b   1.000
_cell.length_c   1.000
_cell.angle_alpha   90.00
_cell.angle_beta   90.00
_cell.angle_gamma   90.00
#
_symmetry.space_group_name_H-M   'P 1'
#
loop_
_entity.id
_entity.type
_entity.pdbx_description
1 polymer ?
#
loop_
_entity_poly.entity_id
_entity_poly.type
_entity_poly.pdbx_seq_one_letter_code
_entity_poly.pdbx_strand_id
1 'polypeptide(L)'
;MPTIPDYFNLGLLNIAGRNIFGEPNLRVVWGEDARKFNGHIKYIDPITGRPMTCWVLERWMPPGFFGGKEAWEKDRWFYDDVHQQWVDLKGEYPTRGMHVMIHPLTRNGSYIPLDHAMLNIIKGLIRSDEEFASKSHWERDRLIRQSWDAEDAQTKIETQKSQNDLREYHLRNWDTINRSARKGYSITPR
;
A
#
# COMPACT_ATOMS: atom_id res chain seq x y z
N MET A 1 5.73 -20.96 -4.55
CA MET A 1 4.78 -20.19 -3.72
C MET A 1 5.07 -20.50 -2.25
N PRO A 2 5.25 -19.48 -1.39
CA PRO A 2 5.38 -19.70 0.05
C PRO A 2 4.08 -20.28 0.62
N THR A 3 4.17 -21.14 1.63
CA THR A 3 3.02 -21.81 2.25
C THR A 3 2.53 -21.02 3.46
N ILE A 4 1.22 -21.06 3.71
CA ILE A 4 0.62 -20.47 4.91
C ILE A 4 0.69 -21.53 6.02
N PRO A 5 1.32 -21.25 7.16
CA PRO A 5 1.31 -22.18 8.29
C PRO A 5 -0.11 -22.36 8.85
N ASP A 6 -0.49 -23.58 9.24
CA ASP A 6 -1.85 -23.87 9.73
C ASP A 6 -2.23 -23.03 10.96
N TYR A 7 -1.28 -22.83 11.88
CA TYR A 7 -1.49 -21.99 13.07
C TYR A 7 -1.82 -20.53 12.70
N PHE A 8 -1.36 -20.07 11.53
CA PHE A 8 -1.54 -18.69 11.11
C PHE A 8 -3.01 -18.43 10.76
N ASN A 9 -3.64 -19.36 10.02
CA ASN A 9 -5.06 -19.29 9.72
C ASN A 9 -5.93 -19.34 10.98
N LEU A 10 -5.57 -20.18 11.96
CA LEU A 10 -6.22 -20.20 13.27
C LEU A 10 -6.02 -18.88 14.03
N GLY A 11 -4.82 -18.28 13.95
CA GLY A 11 -4.54 -16.95 14.51
C GLY A 11 -5.44 -15.87 13.93
N LEU A 12 -5.57 -15.81 12.59
CA LEU A 12 -6.46 -14.86 11.91
C LEU A 12 -7.94 -15.08 12.31
N LEU A 13 -8.36 -16.33 12.42
CA LEU A 13 -9.70 -16.70 12.88
C LEU A 13 -9.95 -16.22 14.32
N ASN A 14 -8.97 -16.34 15.21
CA ASN A 14 -9.08 -15.86 16.58
C ASN A 14 -9.09 -14.32 16.68
N ILE A 15 -8.52 -13.62 15.70
CA ILE A 15 -8.49 -12.16 15.66
C ILE A 15 -9.87 -11.60 15.23
N ALA A 16 -10.47 -12.12 14.16
CA ALA A 16 -11.65 -11.50 13.55
C ALA A 16 -12.87 -12.42 13.43
N GLY A 17 -12.77 -13.69 13.81
CA GLY A 17 -13.85 -14.65 13.72
C GLY A 17 -14.26 -15.01 12.28
N ARG A 18 -15.53 -15.44 12.16
CA ARG A 18 -16.15 -15.83 10.89
C ARG A 18 -17.22 -14.83 10.48
N ASN A 19 -17.44 -14.69 9.18
CA ASN A 19 -18.59 -13.96 8.64
C ASN A 19 -19.89 -14.77 8.83
N ILE A 20 -21.02 -14.16 8.45
CA ILE A 20 -22.36 -14.77 8.52
C ILE A 20 -22.50 -16.07 7.70
N PHE A 21 -21.56 -16.34 6.78
CA PHE A 21 -21.53 -17.52 5.94
C PHE A 21 -20.58 -18.61 6.46
N GLY A 22 -19.97 -18.41 7.63
CA GLY A 22 -19.04 -19.37 8.23
C GLY A 22 -17.61 -19.30 7.66
N GLU A 23 -17.29 -18.35 6.79
CA GLU A 23 -15.95 -18.17 6.22
C GLU A 23 -15.13 -17.21 7.10
N PRO A 24 -13.79 -17.29 7.11
CA PRO A 24 -12.96 -16.37 7.91
C PRO A 24 -13.12 -14.90 7.48
N ASN A 25 -13.29 -14.01 8.47
CA ASN A 25 -13.33 -12.56 8.20
C ASN A 25 -11.98 -12.02 7.74
N LEU A 26 -10.87 -12.63 8.15
CA LEU A 26 -9.53 -12.32 7.68
C LEU A 26 -8.91 -13.52 7.00
N ARG A 27 -8.15 -13.26 5.94
CA ARG A 27 -7.30 -14.26 5.28
C ARG A 27 -6.06 -13.60 4.71
N VAL A 28 -5.06 -14.41 4.40
CA VAL A 28 -3.87 -13.98 3.65
C VAL A 28 -3.81 -14.72 2.32
N VAL A 29 -3.36 -14.03 1.28
CA VAL A 29 -3.14 -14.58 -0.05
C VAL A 29 -1.79 -14.15 -0.58
N TRP A 30 -1.15 -14.96 -1.41
CA TRP A 30 0.07 -14.55 -2.10
C TRP A 30 -0.31 -13.62 -3.26
N GLY A 31 0.21 -12.40 -3.29
CA GLY A 31 -0.23 -11.36 -4.23
C GLY A 31 -0.07 -11.76 -5.70
N GLU A 32 1.02 -12.46 -6.01
CA GLU A 32 1.35 -12.95 -7.35
C GLU A 32 0.40 -14.05 -7.85
N ASP A 33 -0.25 -14.78 -6.94
CA ASP A 33 -1.21 -15.85 -7.28
C ASP A 33 -2.67 -15.36 -7.20
N ALA A 34 -2.92 -14.22 -6.58
CA ALA A 34 -4.25 -13.67 -6.45
C ALA A 34 -4.80 -13.24 -7.83
N ARG A 35 -6.01 -13.70 -8.15
CA ARG A 35 -6.71 -13.37 -9.40
C ARG A 35 -8.05 -12.71 -9.13
N LYS A 36 -8.45 -11.83 -10.04
CA LYS A 36 -9.82 -11.31 -10.17
C LYS A 36 -10.71 -12.38 -10.83
N PHE A 37 -12.01 -12.11 -10.87
CA PHE A 37 -13.00 -13.02 -11.50
C PHE A 37 -12.70 -13.31 -12.97
N ASN A 38 -12.11 -12.35 -13.70
CA ASN A 38 -11.75 -12.47 -15.10
C ASN A 38 -10.35 -13.06 -15.33
N GLY A 39 -9.72 -13.64 -14.30
CA GLY A 39 -8.41 -14.28 -14.42
C GLY A 39 -7.22 -13.30 -14.49
N HIS A 40 -7.44 -11.98 -14.42
CA HIS A 40 -6.36 -11.01 -14.31
C HIS A 40 -5.75 -11.00 -12.91
N ILE A 41 -4.49 -10.58 -12.80
CA ILE A 41 -3.81 -10.39 -11.51
C ILE A 41 -4.60 -9.40 -10.66
N LYS A 42 -4.85 -9.76 -9.40
CA LYS A 42 -5.59 -8.93 -8.46
C LYS A 42 -4.74 -7.80 -7.89
N TYR A 43 -3.48 -8.10 -7.56
CA TYR A 43 -2.59 -7.19 -6.84
C TYR A 43 -1.33 -6.89 -7.65
N ILE A 44 -1.26 -5.66 -8.15
CA ILE A 44 -0.14 -5.12 -8.92
C ILE A 44 0.56 -4.09 -8.05
N ASP A 45 1.88 -4.20 -7.95
CA ASP A 45 2.72 -3.18 -7.33
C ASP A 45 2.68 -1.91 -8.20
N PRO A 46 2.18 -0.77 -7.69
CA PRO A 46 2.04 0.45 -8.47
C PRO A 46 3.39 1.05 -8.91
N ILE A 47 4.49 0.70 -8.24
CA ILE A 47 5.82 1.21 -8.57
C ILE A 47 6.41 0.44 -9.76
N THR A 48 6.31 -0.88 -9.73
CA THR A 48 6.96 -1.74 -10.73
C THR A 48 6.03 -2.19 -11.86
N GLY A 49 4.71 -2.08 -11.67
CA GLY A 49 3.69 -2.60 -12.60
C GLY A 49 3.63 -4.13 -12.63
N ARG A 50 4.32 -4.82 -11.72
CA ARG A 50 4.40 -6.29 -11.65
C ARG A 50 3.49 -6.84 -10.56
N PRO A 51 3.16 -8.14 -10.57
CA PRO A 51 2.42 -8.75 -9.46
C PRO A 51 3.14 -8.53 -8.13
N MET A 52 2.39 -8.31 -7.06
CA MET A 52 2.96 -8.15 -5.72
C MET A 52 3.57 -9.47 -5.22
N THR A 53 4.90 -9.52 -5.05
CA THR A 53 5.63 -10.69 -4.53
C THR A 53 5.64 -10.70 -2.98
N CYS A 54 4.46 -10.60 -2.37
CA CYS A 54 4.29 -10.58 -0.92
C CYS A 54 2.94 -11.19 -0.48
N TRP A 55 2.80 -11.42 0.82
CA TRP A 55 1.51 -11.75 1.40
C TRP A 55 0.62 -10.52 1.45
N VAL A 56 -0.65 -10.68 1.09
CA VAL A 56 -1.66 -9.63 1.17
C VAL A 56 -2.70 -10.05 2.20
N LEU A 57 -2.88 -9.23 3.24
CA LEU A 57 -3.97 -9.37 4.20
C LEU A 57 -5.26 -8.88 3.56
N GLU A 58 -6.26 -9.75 3.52
CA GLU A 58 -7.59 -9.42 3.04
C GLU A 58 -8.63 -9.54 4.17
N ARG A 59 -9.66 -8.68 4.11
CA ARG A 59 -10.83 -8.76 4.98
C ARG A 59 -12.09 -8.96 4.17
N TRP A 60 -12.97 -9.81 4.66
CA TRP A 60 -14.30 -9.99 4.11
C TRP A 60 -15.13 -8.72 4.32
N MET A 61 -15.71 -8.22 3.24
CA MET A 61 -16.66 -7.10 3.28
C MET A 61 -18.05 -7.59 2.87
N PRO A 62 -19.11 -7.15 3.59
CA PRO A 62 -20.48 -7.51 3.24
C PRO A 62 -20.90 -6.89 1.89
N PRO A 63 -21.95 -7.42 1.24
CA PRO A 63 -22.43 -6.90 -0.05
C PRO A 63 -22.68 -5.39 -0.02
N GLY A 64 -23.27 -4.87 1.06
CA GLY A 64 -23.58 -3.45 1.19
C GLY A 64 -22.35 -2.51 1.17
N PHE A 65 -21.15 -3.03 1.40
CA PHE A 65 -19.91 -2.26 1.23
C PHE A 65 -19.70 -1.82 -0.24
N PHE A 66 -20.21 -2.61 -1.18
CA PHE A 66 -20.05 -2.38 -2.62
C PHE A 66 -21.20 -1.54 -3.22
N GLY A 67 -22.06 -0.98 -2.37
CA GLY A 67 -23.26 -0.26 -2.79
C GLY A 67 -24.42 -1.19 -3.14
N GLY A 68 -25.40 -0.66 -3.88
CA GLY A 68 -26.54 -1.44 -4.34
C GLY A 68 -26.22 -2.30 -5.57
N LYS A 69 -26.84 -3.47 -5.67
CA LYS A 69 -26.71 -4.37 -6.84
C LYS A 69 -26.98 -3.64 -8.16
N GLU A 70 -28.00 -2.79 -8.21
CA GLU A 70 -28.35 -2.04 -9.42
C GLU A 70 -27.21 -1.09 -9.86
N ALA A 71 -26.65 -0.33 -8.93
CA ALA A 71 -25.51 0.54 -9.20
C ALA A 71 -24.27 -0.26 -9.63
N TRP A 72 -24.03 -1.42 -9.01
CA TRP A 72 -22.95 -2.31 -9.40
C TRP A 72 -23.06 -2.78 -10.85
N GLU A 73 -24.22 -3.33 -11.23
CA GLU A 73 -24.45 -3.85 -12.59
C GLU A 73 -24.44 -2.73 -13.64
N LYS A 74 -24.89 -1.52 -13.29
CA LYS A 74 -24.80 -0.34 -14.16
C LYS A 74 -23.35 0.01 -14.51
N ASP A 75 -22.46 -0.04 -13.52
CA ASP A 75 -21.05 0.34 -13.66
C ASP A 75 -20.13 -0.88 -13.93
N ARG A 76 -20.71 -2.07 -14.13
CA ARG A 76 -19.96 -3.32 -14.33
C ARG A 76 -19.28 -3.36 -15.68
N TRP A 77 -19.96 -2.85 -16.70
CA TRP A 77 -19.55 -2.93 -18.09
C TRP A 77 -18.90 -1.63 -18.54
N PHE A 78 -17.74 -1.76 -19.17
CA PHE A 78 -17.03 -0.65 -19.81
C PHE A 78 -16.87 -0.96 -21.28
N TYR A 79 -17.16 0.02 -22.15
CA TYR A 79 -16.89 -0.13 -23.57
C TYR A 79 -15.46 0.28 -23.87
N ASP A 80 -14.65 -0.67 -24.33
CA ASP A 80 -13.28 -0.44 -24.75
C ASP A 80 -13.26 -0.02 -26.22
N ASP A 81 -13.09 1.29 -26.45
CA ASP A 81 -13.03 1.87 -27.80
C ASP A 81 -11.83 1.38 -28.63
N VAL A 82 -10.75 0.92 -28.00
CA VAL A 82 -9.55 0.46 -28.73
C VAL A 82 -9.80 -0.93 -29.32
N HIS A 83 -10.44 -1.80 -28.54
CA HIS A 83 -10.73 -3.18 -28.94
C HIS A 83 -12.17 -3.38 -29.44
N GLN A 84 -12.99 -2.33 -29.46
CA GLN A 84 -14.38 -2.32 -29.92
C GLN A 84 -15.23 -3.42 -29.27
N GLN A 85 -15.10 -3.56 -27.94
CA GLN A 85 -15.79 -4.60 -27.17
C GLN A 85 -16.24 -4.12 -25.79
N TRP A 86 -17.31 -4.71 -25.29
CA TRP A 86 -17.74 -4.54 -23.90
C TRP A 86 -16.91 -5.43 -22.98
N VAL A 87 -16.28 -4.83 -21.99
CA VAL A 87 -15.44 -5.50 -21.00
C VAL A 87 -16.14 -5.48 -19.65
N ASP A 88 -16.25 -6.65 -19.03
CA ASP A 88 -16.68 -6.78 -17.64
C ASP A 88 -15.50 -6.40 -16.72
N LEU A 89 -15.66 -5.31 -15.97
CA LEU A 89 -14.63 -4.80 -15.05
C LEU A 89 -14.79 -5.31 -13.62
N LYS A 90 -16.01 -5.67 -13.21
CA LYS A 90 -16.36 -5.88 -11.81
C LYS A 90 -16.80 -7.31 -11.50
N GLY A 91 -17.30 -8.04 -12.49
CA GLY A 91 -17.87 -9.36 -12.34
C GLY A 91 -19.26 -9.28 -11.72
N GLU A 92 -19.81 -10.44 -11.39
CA GLU A 92 -21.09 -10.53 -10.71
C GLU A 92 -21.08 -9.79 -9.37
N TYR A 93 -22.18 -9.14 -9.03
CA TYR A 93 -22.33 -8.49 -7.73
C TYR A 93 -22.08 -9.49 -6.58
N PRO A 94 -21.20 -9.17 -5.61
CA PRO A 94 -20.80 -10.08 -4.54
C PRO A 94 -21.92 -10.23 -3.50
N THR A 95 -22.94 -11.03 -3.80
CA THR A 95 -24.09 -11.28 -2.92
C THR A 95 -23.74 -11.91 -1.57
N ARG A 96 -22.61 -12.62 -1.49
CA ARG A 96 -22.04 -13.16 -0.24
C ARG A 96 -20.92 -12.29 0.33
N GLY A 97 -20.75 -11.08 -0.19
CA GLY A 97 -19.58 -10.26 0.08
C GLY A 97 -18.33 -10.77 -0.65
N MET A 98 -17.21 -10.10 -0.44
CA MET A 98 -15.93 -10.51 -1.00
C MET A 98 -14.77 -10.03 -0.12
N HIS A 99 -13.65 -10.75 -0.19
CA HIS A 99 -12.43 -10.33 0.48
C HIS A 99 -11.70 -9.25 -0.33
N VAL A 100 -11.42 -8.13 0.33
CA VAL A 100 -10.69 -6.98 -0.22
C VAL A 100 -9.37 -6.80 0.53
N MET A 101 -8.37 -6.25 -0.16
CA MET A 101 -7.09 -5.92 0.45
C MET A 101 -7.27 -4.91 1.58
N ILE A 102 -6.66 -5.21 2.73
CA ILE A 102 -6.39 -4.23 3.78
C ILE A 102 -4.94 -3.78 3.69
N HIS A 103 -4.00 -4.73 3.65
CA HIS A 103 -2.59 -4.40 3.79
C HIS A 103 -1.66 -5.38 3.06
N PRO A 104 -0.71 -4.91 2.26
CA PRO A 104 0.42 -5.73 1.82
C PRO A 104 1.40 -5.93 3.00
N LEU A 105 1.74 -7.18 3.31
CA LEU A 105 2.64 -7.55 4.39
C LEU A 105 4.10 -7.51 3.89
N THR A 106 4.65 -6.31 3.84
CA THR A 106 6.03 -6.05 3.35
C THR A 106 6.85 -5.26 4.34
N ARG A 107 8.18 -5.45 4.30
CA ARG A 107 9.15 -4.61 4.99
C ARG A 107 10.18 -4.13 3.98
N ASN A 108 10.28 -2.83 3.76
CA ASN A 108 11.20 -2.22 2.78
C ASN A 108 11.08 -2.86 1.38
N GLY A 109 9.84 -3.10 0.92
CA GLY A 109 9.56 -3.74 -0.38
C GLY A 109 9.83 -5.24 -0.44
N SER A 110 10.32 -5.87 0.64
CA SER A 110 10.57 -7.31 0.72
C SER A 110 9.42 -8.05 1.43
N TYR A 111 9.22 -9.33 1.09
CA TYR A 111 8.25 -10.18 1.75
C TYR A 111 8.64 -10.44 3.22
N ILE A 112 7.64 -10.60 4.08
CA ILE A 112 7.84 -10.99 5.48
C ILE A 112 7.25 -12.40 5.69
N PRO A 113 7.97 -13.32 6.37
CA PRO A 113 7.42 -14.62 6.76
C PRO A 113 6.18 -14.50 7.67
N LEU A 114 5.27 -15.48 7.57
CA LEU A 114 4.04 -15.56 8.38
C LEU A 114 4.31 -16.23 9.73
N ASP A 115 4.97 -15.51 10.64
CA ASP A 115 5.29 -15.99 11.99
C ASP A 115 4.34 -15.43 13.06
N HIS A 116 4.58 -15.77 14.33
CA HIS A 116 3.81 -15.24 15.46
C HIS A 116 3.97 -13.72 15.64
N ALA A 117 5.11 -13.14 15.27
CA ALA A 117 5.30 -11.70 15.35
C ALA A 117 4.39 -10.98 14.34
N MET A 118 4.26 -11.53 13.13
CA MET A 118 3.34 -11.01 12.13
C MET A 118 1.87 -11.08 12.59
N LEU A 119 1.44 -12.16 13.25
CA LEU A 119 0.09 -12.22 13.84
C LEU A 119 -0.16 -11.10 14.86
N ASN A 120 0.83 -10.80 15.71
CA ASN A 120 0.72 -9.71 16.67
C ASN A 120 0.64 -8.33 15.99
N ILE A 121 1.42 -8.13 14.91
CA ILE A 121 1.34 -6.92 14.09
C ILE A 121 -0.06 -6.78 13.48
N ILE A 122 -0.59 -7.84 12.86
CA ILE A 122 -1.94 -7.84 12.29
C ILE A 122 -2.98 -7.52 13.37
N LYS A 123 -2.89 -8.14 14.54
CA LYS A 123 -3.80 -7.83 15.66
C LYS A 123 -3.75 -6.35 16.05
N GLY A 124 -2.56 -5.76 16.10
CA GLY A 124 -2.37 -4.33 16.35
C GLY A 124 -3.00 -3.45 15.26
N LEU A 125 -2.78 -3.79 13.99
CA LEU A 125 -3.37 -3.09 12.83
C LEU A 125 -4.90 -3.10 12.90
N ILE A 126 -5.50 -4.27 13.08
CA ILE A 126 -6.96 -4.43 13.14
C ILE A 126 -7.55 -3.59 14.28
N ARG A 127 -6.92 -3.64 15.46
CA ARG A 127 -7.35 -2.83 16.61
C ARG A 127 -7.23 -1.33 16.34
N SER A 128 -6.13 -0.90 15.72
CA SER A 128 -5.93 0.51 15.36
C SER A 128 -6.99 0.99 14.37
N ASP A 129 -7.34 0.16 13.38
CA ASP A 129 -8.41 0.48 12.42
C ASP A 129 -9.77 0.64 13.12
N GLU A 130 -10.10 -0.26 14.06
CA GLU A 130 -11.34 -0.21 14.84
C GLU A 130 -11.38 1.03 15.76
N GLU A 131 -10.26 1.33 16.44
CA GLU A 131 -10.11 2.52 17.27
C GLU A 131 -10.20 3.80 16.44
N PHE A 132 -9.68 3.81 15.21
CA PHE A 132 -9.81 4.95 14.30
C PHE A 132 -11.24 5.08 13.78
N ALA A 133 -11.88 3.98 13.38
CA ALA A 133 -13.25 3.96 12.86
C ALA A 133 -14.30 4.38 13.90
N SER A 134 -14.03 4.12 15.20
CA SER A 134 -14.91 4.55 16.29
C SER A 134 -14.86 6.05 16.61
N LYS A 135 -13.89 6.79 16.04
CA LYS A 135 -13.77 8.24 16.25
C LYS A 135 -14.73 9.03 15.38
N SER A 136 -15.14 10.20 15.89
CA SER A 136 -15.92 11.15 15.10
C SER A 136 -15.11 11.65 13.89
N HIS A 137 -15.81 12.17 12.86
CA HIS A 137 -15.15 12.71 11.67
C HIS A 137 -14.11 13.78 12.01
N TRP A 138 -14.45 14.71 12.93
CA TRP A 138 -13.56 15.78 13.33
C TRP A 138 -12.27 15.26 13.97
N GLU A 139 -12.37 14.25 14.83
CA GLU A 139 -11.20 13.67 15.51
C GLU A 139 -10.29 12.95 14.52
N ARG A 140 -10.87 12.23 13.56
CA ARG A 140 -10.13 11.58 12.47
C ARG A 140 -9.38 12.61 11.64
N ASP A 141 -10.04 13.67 11.20
CA ASP A 141 -9.43 14.76 10.44
C ASP A 141 -8.29 15.42 11.22
N ARG A 142 -8.48 15.67 12.52
CA ARG A 142 -7.43 16.26 13.36
C ARG A 142 -6.20 15.36 13.40
N LEU A 143 -6.37 14.05 13.61
CA LEU A 143 -5.25 13.11 13.68
C LEU A 143 -4.50 13.02 12.35
N ILE A 144 -5.21 13.01 11.22
CA ILE A 144 -4.60 13.01 9.89
C ILE A 144 -3.76 14.28 9.69
N ARG A 145 -4.32 15.45 10.00
CA ARG A 145 -3.60 16.73 9.87
C ARG A 145 -2.35 16.78 10.77
N GLN A 146 -2.46 16.31 12.01
CA GLN A 146 -1.31 16.22 12.91
C GLN A 146 -0.21 15.31 12.35
N SER A 147 -0.58 14.21 11.69
CA SER A 147 0.39 13.32 11.02
C SER A 147 1.10 14.04 9.88
N TRP A 148 0.35 14.75 9.03
CA TRP A 148 0.92 15.51 7.91
C TRP A 148 1.84 16.63 8.38
N ASP A 149 1.41 17.40 9.39
CA ASP A 149 2.22 18.48 9.96
C ASP A 149 3.54 17.94 10.55
N ALA A 150 3.51 16.75 11.17
CA ALA A 150 4.70 16.11 11.73
C ALA A 150 5.66 15.59 10.63
N GLU A 151 5.12 14.97 9.57
CA GLU A 151 5.90 14.53 8.40
C GLU A 151 6.53 15.71 7.65
N ASP A 152 5.79 16.80 7.47
CA ASP A 152 6.28 18.04 6.86
C ASP A 152 7.39 18.66 7.71
N ALA A 153 7.23 18.69 9.04
CA ALA A 153 8.26 19.17 9.95
C ALA A 153 9.54 18.33 9.84
N GLN A 154 9.41 17.00 9.81
CA GLN A 154 10.55 16.09 9.66
C GLN A 154 11.26 16.28 8.31
N THR A 155 10.49 16.38 7.23
CA THR A 155 11.03 16.61 5.88
C THR A 155 11.79 17.93 5.78
N LYS A 156 11.29 18.99 6.43
CA LYS A 156 11.97 20.29 6.50
C LYS A 156 13.30 20.19 7.26
N ILE A 157 13.32 19.47 8.39
CA ILE A 157 14.54 19.23 9.18
C ILE A 157 15.58 18.48 8.34
N GLU A 158 15.18 17.42 7.64
CA GLU A 158 16.08 16.62 6.80
C GLU A 158 16.60 17.42 5.60
N THR A 159 15.74 18.21 4.96
CA THR A 159 16.14 19.09 3.85
C THR A 159 17.14 20.14 4.32
N GLN A 160 16.88 20.78 5.47
CA GLN A 160 17.79 21.79 6.02
C GLN A 160 19.14 21.18 6.44
N LYS A 161 19.13 19.98 7.00
CA LYS A 161 20.36 19.23 7.29
C LYS A 161 21.15 18.93 6.00
N SER A 162 20.49 18.42 4.97
CA SER A 162 21.11 18.15 3.66
C SER A 162 21.70 19.41 3.02
N GLN A 163 20.99 20.54 3.07
CA GLN A 163 21.49 21.83 2.59
C GLN A 163 22.72 22.31 3.38
N ASN A 164 22.71 22.14 4.70
CA ASN A 164 23.85 22.49 5.55
C ASN A 164 25.05 21.59 5.25
N ASP A 165 24.85 20.28 5.09
CA ASP A 165 25.91 19.32 4.74
C ASP A 165 26.52 19.65 3.37
N LEU A 166 25.69 19.99 2.37
CA LEU A 166 26.16 20.47 1.06
C LEU A 166 26.96 21.76 1.18
N ARG A 167 26.48 22.72 1.97
CA ARG A 167 27.18 23.98 2.21
C ARG A 167 28.52 23.74 2.88
N GLU A 168 28.57 22.91 3.92
CA GLU A 168 29.82 22.55 4.60
C GLU A 168 30.78 21.84 3.66
N TYR A 169 30.30 20.90 2.85
CA TYR A 169 31.11 20.23 1.84
C TYR A 169 31.70 21.25 0.85
N HIS A 170 30.89 22.18 0.36
CA HIS A 170 31.35 23.25 -0.54
C HIS A 170 32.38 24.16 0.12
N LEU A 171 32.19 24.53 1.39
CA LEU A 171 33.15 25.35 2.13
C LEU A 171 34.47 24.62 2.36
N ARG A 172 34.43 23.34 2.77
CA ARG A 172 35.62 22.51 2.98
C ARG A 172 36.40 22.25 1.68
N ASN A 173 35.71 22.17 0.56
CA ASN A 173 36.31 21.88 -0.76
C ASN A 173 36.46 23.12 -1.65
N TRP A 174 36.22 24.32 -1.11
CA TRP A 174 36.16 25.57 -1.86
C TRP A 174 37.43 25.83 -2.68
N ASP A 175 38.59 25.66 -2.06
CA ASP A 175 39.88 25.88 -2.72
C ASP A 175 40.17 24.86 -3.83
N THR A 176 39.78 23.60 -3.62
CA THR A 176 39.96 22.54 -4.60
C THR A 176 39.07 22.76 -5.82
N ILE A 177 37.79 23.11 -5.61
CA ILE A 177 36.80 23.36 -6.67
C ILE A 177 37.17 24.61 -7.48
N ASN A 178 37.61 25.69 -6.81
CA ASN A 178 37.98 26.92 -7.51
C ASN A 178 39.36 26.86 -8.21
N ARG A 179 40.31 26.06 -7.72
CA ARG A 179 41.58 25.82 -8.42
C ARG A 179 41.38 25.09 -9.75
N SER A 180 40.44 24.15 -9.84
CA SER A 180 40.07 23.51 -11.12
C SER A 180 39.45 24.49 -12.12
N ALA A 181 38.62 25.43 -11.65
CA ALA A 181 37.97 26.42 -12.53
C ALA A 181 38.98 27.44 -13.10
N ARG A 182 40.00 27.84 -12.35
CA ARG A 182 41.03 28.79 -12.82
C ARG A 182 41.96 28.23 -13.89
N LYS A 183 42.18 26.91 -13.97
CA LYS A 183 43.01 26.30 -15.03
C LYS A 183 42.35 26.29 -16.41
N GLY A 184 41.03 26.51 -16.51
CA GLY A 184 40.30 26.50 -17.79
C GLY A 184 40.30 27.82 -18.57
N TYR A 185 40.67 28.94 -17.93
CA TYR A 185 40.55 30.29 -18.52
C TYR A 185 41.90 30.93 -18.90
N SER A 186 43.00 30.17 -18.99
CA SER A 186 44.25 30.64 -19.60
C SER A 186 44.31 30.26 -21.08
N ILE A 187 43.38 30.78 -21.89
CA ILE A 187 43.54 30.77 -23.35
C ILE A 187 44.18 32.10 -23.71
N THR A 188 45.47 32.05 -24.01
CA THR A 188 46.25 33.17 -24.54
C THR A 188 45.66 33.60 -25.89
N PRO A 189 45.31 34.88 -26.09
CA PRO A 189 44.94 35.37 -27.42
C PRO A 189 46.18 35.30 -28.33
N ARG A 190 46.01 34.76 -29.54
CA ARG A 190 47.02 34.80 -30.62
C ARG A 190 46.99 36.13 -31.35
#